data_AF-A0A5K0VKA3-F1
#
_entry.id   AF-A0A5K0VKA3-F1
#
_cell.length_a   1.000
_cell.length_b   1.000
_cell.length_c   1.000
_cell.angle_alpha   90.00
_cell.angle_beta   90.00
_cell.angle_gamma   90.00
#
_symmetry.space_group_name_H-M   'P 1'
#
loop_
_entity.id
_entity.type
_entity.pdbx_description
1 polymer ?
#
loop_
_entity_poly.entity_id
_entity_poly.type
_entity_poly.pdbx_seq_one_letter_code
_entity_poly.pdbx_strand_id
1 'polypeptide(L)' 'MEWLRNWVCKKGPSGFGACSTAEQVTEGIDAFNITAIVT' A
#
# COMPACT_ATOMS: atom_id res chain seq x y z
N MET A 1 10.40 -7.45 -18.39
CA MET A 1 9.91 -7.61 -16.99
C MET A 1 8.95 -6.50 -16.55
N GLU A 2 8.91 -5.35 -17.23
CA GLU A 2 8.07 -4.21 -16.84
C GLU A 2 6.55 -4.46 -16.99
N TRP A 3 6.15 -5.30 -17.96
CA TRP A 3 4.75 -5.67 -18.19
C TRP A 3 4.12 -6.39 -16.98
N LEU A 4 4.87 -7.31 -16.35
CA LEU A 4 4.46 -7.99 -15.12
C LEU A 4 4.29 -7.00 -13.97
N ARG A 5 5.21 -6.04 -13.86
CA ARG A 5 5.16 -5.02 -12.81
C ARG A 5 3.93 -4.13 -12.93
N ASN A 6 3.59 -3.72 -14.16
CA ASN A 6 2.38 -2.94 -14.41
C ASN A 6 1.08 -3.73 -14.14
N TRP A 7 1.11 -5.05 -14.27
CA TRP A 7 -0.05 -5.90 -14.00
C TRP A 7 -0.24 -6.16 -12.50
N VAL A 8 0.83 -6.50 -11.77
CA VAL A 8 0.75 -6.84 -10.34
C VAL A 8 0.77 -5.60 -9.43
N CYS A 9 1.57 -4.59 -9.76
CA CYS A 9 1.77 -3.41 -8.91
C CYS A 9 0.84 -2.24 -9.26
N LYS A 10 -0.20 -2.45 -10.09
CA LYS A 10 -1.10 -1.36 -10.48
C LYS A 10 -1.80 -0.81 -9.23
N LYS A 11 -1.69 0.50 -9.03
CA LYS A 11 -2.38 1.20 -7.95
C LYS A 11 -3.88 1.23 -8.22
N GLY A 12 -4.67 0.88 -7.20
CA GLY A 12 -6.13 0.96 -7.24
C GLY A 12 -6.64 2.37 -6.96
N PRO A 13 -7.97 2.54 -6.84
CA PRO A 13 -8.60 3.82 -6.49
C PRO A 13 -8.12 4.44 -5.16
N SER A 14 -7.61 3.61 -4.24
CA SER A 14 -6.99 4.07 -2.98
C SER A 14 -5.61 4.73 -3.17
N GLY A 15 -5.01 4.65 -4.36
CA GLY A 15 -3.64 5.12 -4.60
C GLY A 15 -2.54 4.13 -4.21
N PHE A 16 -2.91 2.95 -3.69
CA PHE A 16 -2.00 1.88 -3.27
C PHE A 16 -2.28 0.57 -4.03
N GLY A 17 -1.33 -0.36 -4.01
CA GLY A 17 -1.45 -1.67 -4.68
C GLY A 17 -0.56 -2.72 -4.02
N ALA A 18 -0.47 -3.91 -4.62
CA ALA A 18 0.25 -5.06 -4.05
C ALA A 18 1.75 -4.83 -3.79
N CYS A 19 2.33 -3.81 -4.41
CA CYS A 19 3.74 -3.44 -4.26
C CYS A 19 3.94 -2.17 -3.42
N SER A 20 2.88 -1.64 -2.82
CA SER A 20 2.98 -0.57 -1.82
C SER A 20 3.52 -1.14 -0.52
N THR A 21 4.42 -0.42 0.12
CA THR A 21 5.02 -0.85 1.39
C THR A 21 4.18 -0.42 2.58
N ALA A 22 4.43 -1.02 3.75
CA ALA A 22 3.77 -0.66 5.00
C ALA A 22 4.00 0.82 5.35
N GLU A 23 5.19 1.34 5.08
CA GLU A 23 5.54 2.74 5.34
C GLU A 23 4.77 3.69 4.42
N GLN A 24 4.62 3.34 3.13
CA GLN A 24 3.86 4.17 2.18
C GLN A 24 2.37 4.24 2.54
N VAL A 25 1.79 3.14 3.02
CA VAL A 25 0.36 3.10 3.39
C VAL A 25 0.10 3.69 4.79
N THR A 26 1.13 3.87 5.61
CA THR A 26 1.02 4.44 6.97
C THR A 26 1.65 5.83 7.10
N GLU A 27 2.15 6.41 6.01
CA GLU A 27 2.75 7.73 6.01
C GLU A 27 1.74 8.78 6.51
N GLY A 28 2.15 9.57 7.50
CA GLY A 28 1.32 10.62 8.10
C GLY A 28 0.25 10.13 9.08
N ILE A 29 0.22 8.83 9.40
CA ILE A 29 -0.67 8.29 10.43
C ILE A 29 -0.01 8.44 11.81
N ASP A 30 -0.65 9.19 12.71
CA ASP A 30 -0.30 9.20 14.14
C ASP A 30 -0.90 7.97 14.84
N ALA A 31 -0.06 6.99 15.17
CA ALA A 31 -0.46 5.68 15.64
C ALA A 31 -0.95 5.64 17.11
N PHE A 32 -1.06 6.77 17.79
CA PHE A 32 -1.56 6.83 19.17
C PHE A 32 -3.07 6.53 19.18
N ASN A 33 -3.46 5.27 19.39
CA ASN A 33 -4.84 4.70 19.44
C ASN A 33 -5.42 4.12 18.13
N ILE A 34 -4.57 3.66 17.20
CA ILE A 34 -5.05 3.00 15.98
C ILE A 34 -4.78 1.50 16.07
N THR A 35 -5.76 0.69 15.67
CA THR A 35 -5.56 -0.76 15.48
C THR A 35 -5.42 -1.04 14.00
N ALA A 36 -4.26 -1.57 13.59
CA ALA A 36 -4.01 -2.01 12.22
C ALA A 36 -4.48 -3.45 12.02
N ILE A 37 -5.22 -3.71 10.95
CA ILE A 37 -5.57 -5.07 10.51
C ILE A 37 -4.71 -5.40 9.30
N VAL A 38 -3.98 -6.51 9.37
CA VAL A 38 -3.09 -7.00 8.31
C VAL A 38 -3.67 -8.30 7.76
N THR A 39 -3.82 -8.36 6.43
CA THR A 39 -4.41 -9.50 5.72
C THR A 39 -3.60 -9.87 4.49
#